data_AF-A0A4Q2Y4T1-F1
#
_entry.id   AF-A0A4Q2Y4T1-F1
#
_cell.length_a   1.000
_cell.length_b   1.000
_cell.length_c   1.000
_cell.angle_alpha   90.00
_cell.angle_beta   90.00
_cell.angle_gamma   90.00
#
_symmetry.space_group_name_H-M   'P 1'
#
loop_
_entity.id
_entity.type
_entity.pdbx_description
1 polymer ?
#
loop_
_entity_poly.entity_id
_entity_poly.type
_entity_poly.pdbx_seq_one_letter_code
_entity_poly.pdbx_strand_id
1 'polypeptide(L)'
;MRILNCLVGLLMTLSARSEPEITRLPLWPEGHAEIRDSATWETMEDWGRSGAPDRRHANITRPEMEVYQPDSANGASVLILPGGGYSYVVIDKEGRDIARWFNSIGVTAFVLKYRLPATRAGLHDPELPLRDARRAMRLIRSRTAEWDVDSSRLGVIGFSAGGHLASMLGTTSDLGRPGDPDPVEREPCRPAFLMLGYPVISMDSAITHT
;
A
#
# COMPACT_ATOMS: atom_id res chain seq x y z
N MET A 1 32.23 -6.09 -64.41
CA MET A 1 31.43 -5.07 -63.69
C MET A 1 30.47 -5.79 -62.75
N ARG A 2 30.81 -5.92 -61.47
CA ARG A 2 29.93 -6.47 -60.41
C ARG A 2 30.12 -5.58 -59.19
N ILE A 3 29.05 -4.88 -58.79
CA ILE A 3 28.99 -4.01 -57.62
C ILE A 3 28.49 -4.88 -56.45
N LEU A 4 29.22 -4.85 -55.33
CA LEU A 4 28.88 -5.53 -54.08
C LEU A 4 28.22 -4.49 -53.15
N ASN A 5 26.93 -4.65 -52.86
CA ASN A 5 26.24 -3.85 -51.82
C ASN A 5 26.42 -4.54 -50.46
N CYS A 6 27.11 -3.89 -49.53
CA CYS A 6 27.10 -4.25 -48.11
C CYS A 6 25.95 -3.51 -47.42
N LEU A 7 24.97 -4.25 -46.92
CA LEU A 7 23.91 -3.74 -46.04
C LEU A 7 24.39 -3.89 -44.58
N VAL A 8 24.61 -2.78 -43.88
CA VAL A 8 24.89 -2.77 -42.43
C VAL A 8 23.55 -2.69 -41.71
N GLY A 9 23.15 -3.76 -41.03
CA GLY A 9 21.97 -3.77 -40.15
C GLY A 9 22.31 -3.22 -38.77
N LEU A 10 21.65 -2.13 -38.38
CA LEU A 10 21.74 -1.54 -37.05
C LEU A 10 20.85 -2.34 -36.08
N LEU A 11 21.46 -3.13 -35.18
CA LEU A 11 20.75 -3.75 -34.05
C LEU A 11 20.47 -2.67 -32.99
N MET A 12 19.21 -2.30 -32.81
CA MET A 12 18.78 -1.53 -31.63
C MET A 12 18.62 -2.49 -30.46
N THR A 13 19.48 -2.38 -29.45
CA THR A 13 19.33 -3.10 -28.18
C THR A 13 18.26 -2.40 -27.35
N LEU A 14 17.13 -3.07 -27.16
CA LEU A 14 16.09 -2.64 -26.23
C LEU A 14 16.62 -2.87 -24.81
N SER A 15 17.16 -1.83 -24.16
CA SER A 15 17.57 -1.91 -22.77
C SER A 15 16.32 -1.98 -21.90
N ALA A 16 16.08 -3.12 -21.25
CA ALA A 16 15.05 -3.24 -20.23
C ALA A 16 15.42 -2.32 -19.07
N ARG A 17 14.65 -1.25 -18.84
CA ARG A 17 14.79 -0.45 -17.62
C ARG A 17 14.49 -1.35 -16.43
N SER A 18 15.44 -1.49 -15.51
CA SER A 18 15.16 -2.05 -14.19
C SER A 18 14.12 -1.15 -13.51
N GLU A 19 13.06 -1.74 -12.98
CA GLU A 19 12.15 -1.02 -12.08
C GLU A 19 12.97 -0.39 -10.94
N PRO A 20 12.71 0.88 -10.58
CA PRO A 20 13.40 1.50 -9.46
C PRO A 20 13.17 0.67 -8.18
N GLU A 21 14.19 0.63 -7.32
CA GLU A 21 14.09 -0.05 -6.03
C GLU A 21 13.02 0.63 -5.17
N ILE A 22 11.95 -0.10 -4.86
CA ILE A 22 10.83 0.42 -4.06
C ILE A 22 11.28 0.52 -2.60
N THR A 23 11.23 1.72 -2.04
CA THR A 23 11.46 1.94 -0.61
C THR A 23 10.34 1.27 0.21
N ARG A 24 10.72 0.33 1.07
CA ARG A 24 9.82 -0.33 2.03
C ARG A 24 10.07 0.21 3.43
N LEU A 25 9.02 0.67 4.09
CA LEU A 25 9.06 1.21 5.44
C LEU A 25 8.24 0.33 6.39
N PRO A 26 8.86 -0.34 7.38
CA PRO A 26 8.13 -1.02 8.45
C PRO A 26 7.22 -0.04 9.20
N LEU A 27 5.99 -0.43 9.51
CA LEU A 27 5.05 0.42 10.27
C LEU A 27 5.45 0.58 11.74
N TRP A 28 6.07 -0.46 12.29
CA TRP A 28 6.46 -0.57 13.68
C TRP A 28 7.98 -0.76 13.77
N PRO A 29 8.65 -0.15 14.76
CA PRO A 29 10.08 -0.37 14.97
C PRO A 29 10.35 -1.81 15.41
N GLU A 30 11.55 -2.31 15.10
CA GLU A 30 12.00 -3.64 15.54
C GLU A 30 11.78 -3.85 17.04
N GLY A 31 11.27 -5.03 17.42
CA GLY A 31 10.95 -5.37 18.81
C GLY A 31 9.69 -4.70 19.39
N HIS A 32 8.95 -3.90 18.61
CA HIS A 32 7.68 -3.32 19.07
C HIS A 32 6.62 -4.41 19.33
N ALA A 33 5.77 -4.23 20.34
CA ALA A 33 4.76 -5.21 20.75
C ALA A 33 3.72 -5.56 19.66
N GLU A 34 3.56 -4.67 18.66
CA GLU A 34 2.70 -4.92 17.48
C GLU A 34 3.36 -5.85 16.46
N ILE A 35 4.68 -6.01 16.50
CA ILE A 35 5.39 -7.01 15.69
C ILE A 35 5.23 -8.36 16.36
N ARG A 36 4.67 -9.32 15.60
CA ARG A 36 4.59 -10.70 16.04
C ARG A 36 5.70 -11.48 15.32
N ASP A 37 6.78 -11.75 16.03
CA ASP A 37 7.93 -12.46 15.48
C ASP A 37 7.59 -13.92 15.19
N SER A 38 7.20 -14.16 13.96
CA SER A 38 7.13 -15.49 13.37
C SER A 38 7.50 -15.37 11.89
N ALA A 39 8.81 -15.40 11.61
CA ALA A 39 9.37 -15.28 10.26
C ALA A 39 8.85 -16.35 9.28
N THR A 40 8.12 -17.36 9.77
CA THR A 40 7.57 -18.48 9.01
C THR A 40 6.12 -18.33 8.60
N TRP A 41 5.44 -17.22 8.95
CA TRP A 41 4.00 -17.12 8.72
C TRP A 41 3.66 -16.41 7.41
N GLU A 42 4.34 -15.32 7.04
CA GLU A 42 3.98 -14.56 5.83
C GLU A 42 4.15 -15.42 4.57
N THR A 43 3.08 -15.48 3.77
CA THR A 43 3.06 -16.20 2.49
C THR A 43 2.80 -15.21 1.36
N MET A 44 3.57 -15.34 0.28
CA MET A 44 3.34 -14.63 -0.97
C MET A 44 3.04 -15.65 -2.07
N GLU A 45 1.94 -15.44 -2.78
CA GLU A 45 1.55 -16.23 -3.94
C GLU A 45 1.47 -15.31 -5.16
N ASP A 46 1.96 -15.76 -6.31
CA ASP A 46 1.86 -15.03 -7.58
C ASP A 46 0.82 -15.72 -8.49
N TRP A 47 -0.21 -14.96 -8.87
CA TRP A 47 -1.30 -15.41 -9.76
C TRP A 47 -1.18 -14.82 -11.17
N GLY A 48 -0.02 -14.24 -11.46
CA GLY A 48 0.30 -13.61 -12.72
C GLY A 48 0.07 -14.51 -13.92
N ARG A 49 -0.34 -13.91 -15.03
CA ARG A 49 -0.45 -14.58 -16.33
C ARG A 49 0.34 -13.81 -17.36
N SER A 50 0.89 -14.52 -18.34
CA SER A 50 1.57 -13.93 -19.49
C SER A 50 2.72 -12.97 -19.12
N GLY A 51 3.43 -13.26 -18.03
CA GLY A 51 4.61 -12.49 -17.59
C GLY A 51 4.32 -11.24 -16.76
N ALA A 52 3.05 -10.90 -16.49
CA ALA A 52 2.69 -9.83 -15.57
C ALA A 52 2.47 -10.41 -14.15
N PRO A 53 3.16 -9.92 -13.11
CA PRO A 53 2.98 -10.41 -11.74
C PRO A 53 1.61 -10.00 -11.20
N ASP A 54 1.01 -10.88 -10.40
CA ASP A 54 -0.24 -10.62 -9.66
C ASP A 54 -0.11 -11.21 -8.26
N ARG A 55 0.79 -10.60 -7.48
CA ARG A 55 1.16 -11.11 -6.16
C ARG A 55 0.12 -10.75 -5.11
N ARG A 56 -0.10 -11.69 -4.20
CA ARG A 56 -0.92 -11.52 -3.01
C ARG A 56 -0.21 -11.99 -1.76
N HIS A 57 -0.33 -11.23 -0.68
CA HIS A 57 0.31 -11.54 0.60
C HIS A 57 -0.73 -11.96 1.63
N ALA A 58 -0.45 -13.02 2.40
CA ALA A 58 -1.28 -13.45 3.52
C ALA A 58 -0.40 -13.73 4.75
N ASN A 59 -1.03 -13.91 5.92
CA ASN A 59 -0.35 -14.15 7.19
C ASN A 59 0.73 -13.10 7.52
N ILE A 60 0.50 -11.86 7.12
CA ILE A 60 1.41 -10.74 7.34
C ILE A 60 1.52 -10.54 8.85
N THR A 61 2.75 -10.52 9.38
CA THR A 61 3.04 -10.25 10.79
C THR A 61 3.89 -9.00 10.98
N ARG A 62 4.58 -8.58 9.92
CA ARG A 62 5.37 -7.35 9.83
C ARG A 62 4.73 -6.44 8.78
N PRO A 63 3.75 -5.62 9.14
CA PRO A 63 3.15 -4.71 8.18
C PRO A 63 4.17 -3.66 7.76
N GLU A 64 4.16 -3.34 6.47
CA GLU A 64 5.05 -2.36 5.85
C GLU A 64 4.27 -1.52 4.84
N MET A 65 4.86 -0.38 4.50
CA MET A 65 4.37 0.55 3.50
C MET A 65 5.42 0.70 2.41
N GLU A 66 5.02 0.53 1.16
CA GLU A 66 5.85 0.83 0.00
C GLU A 66 5.65 2.30 -0.39
N VAL A 67 6.74 3.03 -0.62
CA VAL A 67 6.73 4.45 -0.99
C VAL A 67 6.99 4.61 -2.47
N TYR A 68 6.11 5.36 -3.14
CA TYR A 68 6.18 5.69 -4.56
C TYR A 68 6.17 7.21 -4.71
N GLN A 69 7.34 7.80 -4.97
CA GLN A 69 7.48 9.22 -5.22
C GLN A 69 7.50 9.51 -6.73
N PRO A 70 6.71 10.47 -7.22
CA PRO A 70 6.78 10.91 -8.62
C PRO A 70 8.07 11.70 -8.87
N ASP A 71 8.49 11.79 -10.13
CA ASP A 71 9.62 12.63 -10.56
C ASP A 71 9.39 14.13 -10.25
N SER A 72 8.13 14.55 -10.16
CA SER A 72 7.73 15.90 -9.79
C SER A 72 6.48 15.85 -8.91
N ALA A 73 6.68 15.93 -7.60
CA ALA A 73 5.59 15.92 -6.63
C ALA A 73 4.79 17.22 -6.69
N ASN A 74 3.46 17.10 -6.59
CA ASN A 74 2.53 18.21 -6.57
C ASN A 74 1.99 18.51 -5.15
N GLY A 75 2.58 17.89 -4.13
CA GLY A 75 2.18 17.98 -2.73
C GLY A 75 1.01 17.07 -2.30
N ALA A 76 0.20 16.53 -3.21
CA ALA A 76 -0.84 15.57 -2.82
C ALA A 76 -0.25 14.18 -2.59
N SER A 77 -0.91 13.44 -1.69
CA SER A 77 -0.57 12.04 -1.46
C SER A 77 -1.77 11.16 -1.17
N VAL A 78 -1.57 9.86 -1.35
CA VAL A 78 -2.60 8.86 -1.08
C VAL A 78 -2.01 7.62 -0.42
N LEU A 79 -2.66 7.17 0.66
CA LEU A 79 -2.49 5.83 1.21
C LEU A 79 -3.42 4.87 0.47
N ILE A 80 -2.86 3.87 -0.19
CA ILE A 80 -3.54 2.84 -0.94
C ILE A 80 -3.70 1.61 -0.05
N LEU A 81 -4.96 1.17 0.09
CA LEU A 81 -5.37 -0.01 0.85
C LEU A 81 -5.87 -1.07 -0.13
N PRO A 82 -5.02 -2.03 -0.55
CA PRO A 82 -5.43 -3.09 -1.45
C PRO A 82 -6.52 -3.96 -0.84
N GLY A 83 -7.34 -4.61 -1.66
CA GLY A 83 -8.33 -5.58 -1.26
C GLY A 83 -7.75 -6.99 -1.07
N GLY A 84 -8.63 -7.98 -1.21
CA GLY A 84 -8.30 -9.41 -0.98
C GLY A 84 -9.16 -10.09 0.09
N GLY A 85 -10.37 -9.57 0.34
CA GLY A 85 -11.38 -10.23 1.18
C GLY A 85 -10.93 -10.49 2.61
N TYR A 86 -10.00 -9.69 3.14
CA TYR A 86 -9.33 -9.91 4.42
C TYR A 86 -8.64 -11.28 4.58
N SER A 87 -8.43 -12.00 3.48
CA SER A 87 -7.74 -13.30 3.43
C SER A 87 -6.34 -13.17 2.84
N TYR A 88 -6.10 -12.11 2.07
CA TYR A 88 -4.82 -11.70 1.51
C TYR A 88 -4.87 -10.21 1.16
N VAL A 89 -3.72 -9.64 0.79
CA VAL A 89 -3.53 -8.29 0.27
C VAL A 89 -3.08 -8.41 -1.19
N VAL A 90 -3.89 -7.94 -2.15
CA VAL A 90 -3.58 -7.97 -3.59
C VAL A 90 -2.61 -6.84 -3.95
N ILE A 91 -1.32 -7.06 -3.68
CA ILE A 91 -0.33 -5.97 -3.62
C ILE A 91 -0.04 -5.34 -4.98
N ASP A 92 -0.02 -6.11 -6.07
CA ASP A 92 0.32 -5.57 -7.40
C ASP A 92 -0.84 -4.77 -8.00
N LYS A 93 -1.95 -5.42 -8.38
CA LYS A 93 -3.05 -4.78 -9.13
C LYS A 93 -3.79 -3.68 -8.38
N GLU A 94 -4.05 -3.88 -7.09
CA GLU A 94 -4.81 -2.92 -6.26
C GLU A 94 -3.90 -2.04 -5.40
N GLY A 95 -2.57 -2.20 -5.55
CA GLY A 95 -1.54 -1.46 -4.83
C GLY A 95 -0.55 -0.80 -5.78
N ARG A 96 0.48 -1.53 -6.21
CA ARG A 96 1.61 -1.00 -6.99
C ARG A 96 1.20 -0.37 -8.32
N ASP A 97 0.26 -0.97 -9.05
CA ASP A 97 -0.20 -0.41 -10.33
C ASP A 97 -0.97 0.90 -10.13
N ILE A 98 -1.78 0.96 -9.06
CA ILE A 98 -2.48 2.17 -8.64
C ILE A 98 -1.48 3.25 -8.22
N ALA A 99 -0.43 2.89 -7.48
CA ALA A 99 0.62 3.81 -7.06
C ALA A 99 1.38 4.40 -8.24
N ARG A 100 1.75 3.58 -9.23
CA ARG A 100 2.37 4.05 -10.48
C ARG A 100 1.47 5.02 -11.24
N TRP A 101 0.16 4.75 -11.29
CA TRP A 101 -0.79 5.68 -11.91
C TRP A 101 -0.83 7.02 -11.18
N PHE A 102 -0.90 7.04 -9.84
CA PHE A 102 -0.84 8.28 -9.06
C PHE A 102 0.47 9.05 -9.26
N ASN A 103 1.60 8.35 -9.32
CA ASN A 103 2.88 8.98 -9.62
C ASN A 103 2.91 9.64 -11.00
N SER A 104 2.27 9.03 -12.01
CA SER A 104 2.20 9.61 -13.37
C SER A 104 1.50 10.97 -13.42
N ILE A 105 0.72 11.31 -12.40
CA ILE A 105 0.03 12.61 -12.26
C ILE A 105 0.60 13.47 -11.11
N GLY A 106 1.80 13.14 -10.62
CA GLY A 106 2.52 13.91 -9.61
C GLY A 106 2.06 13.71 -8.17
N VAL A 107 1.29 12.65 -7.89
CA VAL A 107 0.82 12.32 -6.53
C VAL A 107 1.75 11.29 -5.90
N THR A 108 2.27 11.57 -4.69
CA THR A 108 3.03 10.60 -3.89
C THR A 108 2.10 9.51 -3.38
N ALA A 109 2.43 8.25 -3.62
CA ALA A 109 1.58 7.13 -3.26
C ALA A 109 2.27 6.21 -2.24
N PHE A 110 1.46 5.68 -1.34
CA PHE A 110 1.90 4.78 -0.28
C PHE A 110 1.07 3.50 -0.34
N VAL A 111 1.66 2.35 -0.63
CA VAL A 111 0.91 1.07 -0.68
C VAL A 111 1.06 0.35 0.64
N LEU A 112 -0.06 0.10 1.32
CA LEU A 112 -0.04 -0.58 2.62
C LEU A 112 -0.16 -2.10 2.48
N LYS A 113 0.85 -2.84 2.94
CA LYS A 113 0.75 -4.27 3.22
C LYS A 113 0.36 -4.45 4.69
N TYR A 114 -0.93 -4.46 4.96
CA TYR A 114 -1.50 -4.51 6.31
C TYR A 114 -1.73 -5.93 6.83
N ARG A 115 -1.71 -6.12 8.15
CA ARG A 115 -2.07 -7.39 8.79
C ARG A 115 -3.55 -7.69 8.61
N LEU A 116 -3.87 -8.96 8.43
CA LEU A 116 -5.24 -9.44 8.24
C LEU A 116 -5.92 -9.70 9.60
N PRO A 117 -7.26 -9.60 9.69
CA PRO A 117 -8.00 -9.78 10.94
C PRO A 117 -7.94 -11.22 11.46
N ALA A 118 -7.64 -12.17 10.57
CA ALA A 118 -7.35 -13.55 10.92
C ALA A 118 -6.18 -14.06 10.07
N THR A 119 -5.29 -14.86 10.66
CA THR A 119 -4.24 -15.58 9.93
C THR A 119 -4.47 -17.08 9.98
N ARG A 120 -3.94 -17.81 8.99
CA ARG A 120 -3.95 -19.29 8.98
C ARG A 120 -3.16 -19.89 10.15
N ALA A 121 -2.31 -19.09 10.80
CA ALA A 121 -1.56 -19.47 11.99
C ALA A 121 -2.35 -19.30 13.31
N GLY A 122 -3.66 -18.99 13.24
CA GLY A 122 -4.55 -18.95 14.41
C GLY A 122 -4.55 -17.61 15.15
N LEU A 123 -3.95 -16.56 14.58
CA LEU A 123 -4.15 -15.20 15.08
C LEU A 123 -5.54 -14.72 14.66
N HIS A 124 -6.34 -14.26 15.63
CA HIS A 124 -7.64 -13.65 15.40
C HIS A 124 -7.73 -12.33 16.17
N ASP A 125 -7.72 -11.23 15.42
CA ASP A 125 -7.78 -9.88 15.96
C ASP A 125 -8.30 -8.92 14.88
N PRO A 126 -9.61 -8.61 14.89
CA PRO A 126 -10.26 -7.84 13.83
C PRO A 126 -9.76 -6.38 13.72
N GLU A 127 -9.08 -5.87 14.75
CA GLU A 127 -8.59 -4.49 14.78
C GLU A 127 -7.22 -4.31 14.12
N LEU A 128 -6.52 -5.41 13.76
CA LEU A 128 -5.18 -5.32 13.17
C LEU A 128 -5.14 -4.47 11.88
N PRO A 129 -6.04 -4.66 10.89
CA PRO A 129 -6.00 -3.86 9.66
C PRO A 129 -6.18 -2.36 9.94
N LEU A 130 -7.12 -2.02 10.83
CA LEU A 130 -7.43 -0.63 11.17
C LEU A 130 -6.30 0.03 11.96
N ARG A 131 -5.66 -0.71 12.87
CA ARG A 131 -4.45 -0.23 13.56
C ARG A 131 -3.31 0.05 12.60
N ASP A 132 -3.07 -0.84 11.64
CA ASP A 132 -2.02 -0.63 10.63
C ASP A 132 -2.33 0.56 9.72
N ALA A 133 -3.58 0.70 9.27
CA ALA A 133 -4.01 1.84 8.47
C ALA A 133 -3.87 3.18 9.22
N ARG A 134 -4.28 3.24 10.50
CA ARG A 134 -4.08 4.42 11.35
C ARG A 134 -2.60 4.73 11.53
N ARG A 135 -1.79 3.70 11.82
CA ARG A 135 -0.34 3.84 12.00
C ARG A 135 0.34 4.37 10.73
N ALA A 136 -0.04 3.86 9.56
CA ALA A 136 0.49 4.34 8.28
C ALA A 136 0.18 5.82 8.04
N MET A 137 -1.07 6.25 8.26
CA MET A 137 -1.45 7.67 8.14
C MET A 137 -0.61 8.58 9.03
N ARG A 138 -0.40 8.15 10.28
CA ARG A 138 0.43 8.88 11.25
C ARG A 138 1.89 8.94 10.84
N LEU A 139 2.43 7.81 10.38
CA LEU A 139 3.81 7.73 9.92
C LEU A 139 4.04 8.65 8.72
N ILE A 140 3.10 8.69 7.78
CA ILE A 140 3.14 9.62 6.65
C ILE A 140 3.18 11.07 7.12
N ARG A 141 2.30 11.44 8.07
CA ARG A 141 2.23 12.80 8.61
C ARG A 141 3.51 13.21 9.35
N SER A 142 4.06 12.30 10.14
CA SER A 142 5.28 12.55 10.94
C SER A 142 6.55 12.79 10.09
N ARG A 143 6.51 12.46 8.80
CA ARG A 143 7.66 12.52 7.88
C ARG A 143 7.33 13.19 6.55
N THR A 144 6.33 14.06 6.51
CA THR A 144 5.89 14.76 5.28
C THR A 144 7.02 15.43 4.50
N ALA A 145 8.00 16.03 5.21
CA ALA A 145 9.16 16.66 4.59
C ALA A 145 10.05 15.68 3.81
N GLU A 146 10.07 14.40 4.18
CA GLU A 146 10.86 13.35 3.48
C GLU A 146 10.31 13.07 2.08
N TRP A 147 9.00 13.27 1.87
CA TRP A 147 8.32 12.85 0.64
C TRP A 147 7.65 13.98 -0.14
N ASP A 148 7.94 15.24 0.20
CA ASP A 148 7.34 16.44 -0.38
C ASP A 148 5.79 16.40 -0.37
N VAL A 149 5.24 16.02 0.79
CA VAL A 149 3.80 15.84 0.99
C VAL A 149 3.21 16.97 1.82
N ASP A 150 2.11 17.54 1.35
CA ASP A 150 1.23 18.37 2.15
C ASP A 150 0.29 17.48 2.99
N SER A 151 0.46 17.51 4.32
CA SER A 151 -0.35 16.70 5.25
C SER A 151 -1.87 17.00 5.18
N SER A 152 -2.26 18.17 4.66
CA SER A 152 -3.66 18.55 4.45
C SER A 152 -4.25 17.94 3.18
N ARG A 153 -3.40 17.37 2.30
CA ARG A 153 -3.76 16.72 1.03
C ARG A 153 -3.40 15.23 1.01
N LEU A 154 -3.28 14.62 2.18
CA LEU A 154 -3.13 13.18 2.35
C LEU A 154 -4.51 12.51 2.42
N GLY A 155 -4.90 11.80 1.36
CA GLY A 155 -6.12 11.01 1.30
C GLY A 155 -5.87 9.51 1.39
N VAL A 156 -6.96 8.75 1.30
CA VAL A 156 -6.93 7.28 1.29
C VAL A 156 -7.75 6.77 0.11
N ILE A 157 -7.24 5.74 -0.56
CA ILE A 157 -8.01 4.92 -1.50
C ILE A 157 -8.02 3.48 -1.04
N GLY A 158 -9.19 2.83 -1.13
CA GLY A 158 -9.30 1.42 -0.82
C GLY A 158 -10.19 0.67 -1.81
N PHE A 159 -9.86 -0.60 -2.06
CA PHE A 159 -10.56 -1.46 -3.01
C PHE A 159 -11.19 -2.67 -2.31
N SER A 160 -12.46 -3.00 -2.57
CA SER A 160 -13.14 -4.15 -1.95
C SER A 160 -13.01 -4.17 -0.42
N ALA A 161 -12.35 -5.17 0.18
CA ALA A 161 -12.02 -5.21 1.60
C ALA A 161 -11.12 -4.04 2.06
N GLY A 162 -10.21 -3.57 1.21
CA GLY A 162 -9.46 -2.33 1.44
C GLY A 162 -10.35 -1.09 1.40
N GLY A 163 -11.45 -1.12 0.64
CA GLY A 163 -12.48 -0.09 0.62
C GLY A 163 -13.30 -0.06 1.92
N HIS A 164 -13.58 -1.22 2.50
CA HIS A 164 -14.12 -1.33 3.87
C HIS A 164 -13.15 -0.70 4.88
N LEU A 165 -11.87 -1.05 4.80
CA LEU A 165 -10.83 -0.50 5.67
C LEU A 165 -10.71 1.03 5.53
N ALA A 166 -10.73 1.56 4.31
CA ALA A 166 -10.74 3.00 4.03
C ALA A 166 -11.96 3.70 4.66
N SER A 167 -13.13 3.07 4.56
CA SER A 167 -14.37 3.58 5.15
C SER A 167 -14.31 3.60 6.67
N MET A 168 -13.83 2.52 7.28
CA MET A 168 -13.59 2.41 8.73
C MET A 168 -12.60 3.49 9.20
N LEU A 169 -11.46 3.62 8.54
CA LEU A 169 -10.46 4.65 8.86
C LEU A 169 -11.05 6.06 8.80
N GLY A 170 -11.78 6.37 7.73
CA GLY A 170 -12.37 7.70 7.53
C GLY A 170 -13.47 8.06 8.53
N THR A 171 -14.19 7.07 9.06
CA THR A 171 -15.32 7.28 9.99
C THR A 171 -14.94 7.12 11.46
N THR A 172 -13.81 6.49 11.74
CA THR A 172 -13.32 6.22 13.11
C THR A 172 -11.93 6.81 13.37
N SER A 173 -11.54 7.83 12.60
CA SER A 173 -10.26 8.52 12.78
C SER A 173 -10.21 9.30 14.10
N ASP A 174 -9.01 9.48 14.62
CA ASP A 174 -8.71 10.32 15.78
C ASP A 174 -7.69 11.44 15.45
N LEU A 175 -7.47 12.32 16.42
CA LEU A 175 -6.56 13.47 16.33
C LEU A 175 -5.12 13.14 16.81
N GLY A 176 -4.80 11.87 17.02
CA GLY A 176 -3.56 11.47 17.67
C GLY A 176 -3.58 11.67 19.18
N ARG A 177 -2.45 11.34 19.81
CA ARG A 177 -2.26 11.37 21.27
C ARG A 177 -1.07 12.26 21.63
N PRO A 178 -1.26 13.57 21.90
CA PRO A 178 -0.15 14.51 22.07
C PRO A 178 0.91 14.13 23.13
N GLY A 179 0.53 13.37 24.16
CA GLY A 179 1.41 12.90 25.23
C GLY A 179 2.02 11.52 25.00
N ASP A 180 1.82 10.89 23.84
CA ASP A 180 2.32 9.54 23.60
C ASP A 180 3.86 9.52 23.54
N PRO A 181 4.53 8.53 24.17
CA PRO A 181 5.98 8.38 24.05
C PRO A 181 6.45 8.16 22.61
N ASP A 182 5.62 7.53 21.77
CA ASP A 182 5.91 7.39 20.34
C ASP A 182 5.47 8.67 19.59
N PRO A 183 6.41 9.43 18.99
CA PRO A 183 6.07 10.64 18.27
C PRO A 183 5.11 10.41 17.09
N VAL A 184 5.10 9.21 16.50
CA VAL A 184 4.16 8.87 15.43
C VAL A 184 2.74 8.83 15.98
N GLU A 185 2.51 8.29 17.18
CA GLU A 185 1.17 8.22 17.79
C GLU A 185 0.57 9.58 18.15
N ARG A 186 1.38 10.65 18.14
CA ARG A 186 0.94 12.03 18.35
C ARG A 186 0.22 12.61 17.14
N GLU A 187 0.47 12.08 15.94
CA GLU A 187 -0.13 12.56 14.71
C GLU A 187 -1.59 12.11 14.56
N PRO A 188 -2.45 12.91 13.90
CA PRO A 188 -3.81 12.50 13.57
C PRO A 188 -3.81 11.41 12.51
N CYS A 189 -4.80 10.53 12.51
CA CYS A 189 -4.93 9.51 11.47
C CYS A 189 -6.04 9.82 10.44
N ARG A 190 -6.72 10.96 10.56
CA ARG A 190 -7.82 11.34 9.68
C ARG A 190 -7.33 11.63 8.24
N PRO A 191 -7.91 10.99 7.21
CA PRO A 191 -7.64 11.34 5.82
C PRO A 191 -8.35 12.64 5.41
N ALA A 192 -7.72 13.40 4.50
CA ALA A 192 -8.29 14.61 3.93
C ALA A 192 -9.45 14.33 2.96
N PHE A 193 -9.40 13.19 2.27
CA PHE A 193 -10.43 12.70 1.35
C PHE A 193 -10.41 11.17 1.29
N LEU A 194 -11.52 10.58 0.85
CA LEU A 194 -11.69 9.14 0.67
C LEU A 194 -12.01 8.82 -0.78
N MET A 195 -11.39 7.78 -1.32
CA MET A 195 -11.74 7.16 -2.60
C MET A 195 -12.08 5.69 -2.34
N LEU A 196 -13.31 5.29 -2.63
CA LEU A 196 -13.80 3.95 -2.32
C LEU A 196 -14.08 3.18 -3.62
N GLY A 197 -13.14 2.33 -4.02
CA GLY A 197 -13.28 1.46 -5.19
C GLY A 197 -14.05 0.20 -4.83
N TYR A 198 -15.26 0.05 -5.38
CA TYR A 198 -16.13 -1.13 -5.16
C TYR A 198 -16.09 -1.67 -3.70
N PRO A 199 -16.28 -0.80 -2.69
CA PRO A 199 -15.98 -1.11 -1.30
C PRO A 199 -16.97 -2.11 -0.71
N VAL A 200 -16.49 -3.01 0.15
CA VAL A 200 -17.37 -3.67 1.11
C VAL A 200 -17.81 -2.62 2.12
N ILE A 201 -19.12 -2.40 2.28
CA ILE A 201 -19.66 -1.42 3.24
C ILE A 201 -20.25 -2.12 4.47
N SER A 202 -20.89 -3.27 4.28
CA SER A 202 -21.43 -4.09 5.36
C SER A 202 -20.85 -5.49 5.29
N MET A 203 -20.49 -6.03 6.46
CA MET A 203 -20.12 -7.43 6.65
C MET A 203 -21.33 -8.32 6.96
N ASP A 204 -22.52 -7.74 7.10
CA ASP A 204 -23.76 -8.49 7.28
C ASP A 204 -24.05 -9.30 6.00
N SER A 205 -24.12 -10.62 6.15
CA SER A 205 -24.46 -11.56 5.09
C SER A 205 -25.76 -11.23 4.33
N ALA A 206 -26.69 -10.50 4.95
CA ALA A 206 -27.95 -10.11 4.33
C ALA A 206 -27.80 -9.00 3.26
N ILE A 207 -26.75 -8.19 3.35
CA ILE A 207 -26.57 -6.99 2.50
C ILE A 207 -25.13 -6.81 1.97
N THR A 208 -24.21 -7.69 2.35
CA THR A 208 -22.87 -7.74 1.76
C THR A 208 -22.98 -8.13 0.29
N HIS A 209 -22.17 -7.50 -0.56
CA HIS A 209 -22.12 -7.88 -1.97
C HIS A 209 -21.26 -9.14 -2.11
N THR A 210 -21.70 -10.06 -2.96
CA THR A 210 -20.98 -11.31 -3.29
C THR A 210 -20.35 -11.24 -4.67
#